data_AF-A0A843DVA9-F1
#
_entry.id   AF-A0A843DVA9-F1
#
_cell.length_a   1.000
_cell.length_b   1.000
_cell.length_c   1.000
_cell.angle_alpha   90.00
_cell.angle_beta   90.00
_cell.angle_gamma   90.00
#
_symmetry.space_group_name_H-M   'P 1'
#
loop_
_entity.id
_entity.type
_entity.pdbx_description
1 polymer ?
#
loop_
_entity_poly.entity_id
_entity_poly.type
_entity_poly.pdbx_seq_one_letter_code
_entity_poly.pdbx_strand_id
1 'polypeptide(L)'
;RLLDTRDRELKAYMIMMDFIPALVRGDIKTMGDIIWELEFRGSKRAEVQHHSFIIYQHMNALRSAGLEFVAMSSVGPSVCVITEKNEEEMQKIADSIGLEIAVSTKADNCGLTVEKSE
;
A
#
# COMPACT_ATOMS: atom_id res chain seq x y z
N ARG A 1 6.20 -10.78 19.93
CA ARG A 1 5.11 -11.79 19.85
C ARG A 1 3.70 -11.24 20.16
N LEU A 2 3.55 -10.14 20.92
CA LEU A 2 2.23 -9.62 21.34
C LEU A 2 1.58 -8.58 20.40
N LEU A 3 2.34 -7.99 19.45
CA LEU A 3 1.88 -6.84 18.67
C LEU A 3 0.66 -7.18 17.81
N ASP A 4 0.73 -8.24 16.99
CA ASP A 4 -0.40 -8.62 16.14
C ASP A 4 -1.52 -9.30 16.91
N THR A 5 -1.21 -10.04 17.98
CA THR A 5 -2.24 -10.73 18.77
C THR A 5 -3.24 -9.75 19.38
N ARG A 6 -2.78 -8.55 19.77
CA ARG A 6 -3.64 -7.52 20.36
C ARG A 6 -4.63 -6.96 19.34
N ASP A 7 -4.17 -6.73 18.12
CA ASP A 7 -4.97 -6.04 17.09
C ASP A 7 -5.64 -7.04 16.12
N ARG A 8 -5.50 -8.35 16.33
CA ARG A 8 -5.91 -9.41 15.38
C ARG A 8 -7.39 -9.32 14.98
N GLU A 9 -8.28 -9.08 15.93
CA GLU A 9 -9.73 -9.04 15.70
C GLU A 9 -10.11 -7.80 14.88
N LEU A 10 -9.51 -6.67 15.21
CA LEU A 10 -9.69 -5.42 14.46
C LEU A 10 -9.09 -5.53 13.05
N LYS A 11 -7.87 -6.07 12.91
CA LYS A 11 -7.23 -6.30 11.60
C LYS A 11 -8.08 -7.22 10.73
N ALA A 12 -8.63 -8.30 11.30
CA ALA A 12 -9.52 -9.20 10.59
C ALA A 12 -10.81 -8.48 10.17
N TYR A 13 -11.42 -7.68 11.05
CA TYR A 13 -12.59 -6.88 10.71
C TYR A 13 -12.31 -5.90 9.57
N MET A 14 -11.24 -5.10 9.69
CA MET A 14 -10.84 -4.13 8.67
C MET A 14 -10.65 -4.76 7.29
N ILE A 15 -10.03 -5.94 7.23
CA ILE A 15 -9.86 -6.65 5.96
C ILE A 15 -11.19 -7.21 5.45
N MET A 16 -11.90 -7.97 6.29
CA MET A 16 -13.06 -8.74 5.86
C MET A 16 -14.30 -7.89 5.61
N MET A 17 -14.52 -6.88 6.45
CA MET A 17 -15.74 -6.08 6.49
C MET A 17 -15.60 -4.72 5.81
N ASP A 18 -14.37 -4.18 5.74
CA ASP A 18 -14.16 -2.85 5.14
C ASP A 18 -13.41 -2.95 3.80
N PHE A 19 -12.24 -3.60 3.79
CA PHE A 19 -11.34 -3.61 2.62
C PHE A 19 -11.90 -4.41 1.46
N ILE A 20 -12.31 -5.67 1.69
CA ILE A 20 -12.86 -6.52 0.63
C ILE A 20 -14.11 -5.88 0.01
N PRO A 21 -15.09 -5.35 0.77
CA PRO A 21 -16.22 -4.64 0.17
C PRO A 21 -15.82 -3.38 -0.61
N ALA A 22 -14.83 -2.60 -0.15
CA ALA A 22 -14.31 -1.46 -0.89
C ALA A 22 -13.66 -1.87 -2.22
N LEU A 23 -12.87 -2.95 -2.19
CA LEU A 23 -12.26 -3.56 -3.37
C LEU A 23 -13.32 -3.98 -4.41
N VAL A 24 -14.39 -4.66 -3.97
CA VAL A 24 -15.49 -5.09 -4.86
C VAL A 24 -16.18 -3.90 -5.51
N ARG A 25 -16.27 -2.75 -4.83
CA ARG A 25 -16.85 -1.51 -5.36
C ARG A 25 -15.87 -0.67 -6.20
N GLY A 26 -14.59 -1.04 -6.25
CA GLY A 26 -13.56 -0.21 -6.87
C GLY A 26 -13.27 1.09 -6.11
N ASP A 27 -13.56 1.14 -4.81
CA ASP A 27 -13.38 2.33 -3.97
C ASP A 27 -11.93 2.41 -3.46
N ILE A 28 -11.03 2.86 -4.33
CA ILE A 28 -9.57 2.95 -4.08
C ILE A 28 -9.26 3.83 -2.86
N LYS A 29 -10.05 4.89 -2.66
CA LYS A 29 -9.88 5.80 -1.53
C LYS A 29 -10.13 5.09 -0.20
N THR A 30 -11.27 4.41 -0.08
CA THR A 30 -11.58 3.64 1.13
C THR A 30 -10.58 2.51 1.34
N MET A 31 -10.16 1.81 0.28
CA MET A 31 -9.09 0.80 0.37
C MET A 31 -7.79 1.39 0.94
N GLY A 32 -7.38 2.55 0.43
CA GLY A 32 -6.18 3.26 0.87
C GLY A 32 -6.25 3.72 2.33
N ASP A 33 -7.41 4.20 2.78
CA ASP A 33 -7.63 4.61 4.17
C ASP A 33 -7.53 3.44 5.15
N ILE A 34 -8.07 2.28 4.78
CA ILE A 34 -7.99 1.07 5.60
C ILE A 34 -6.55 0.55 5.66
N ILE A 35 -5.85 0.52 4.53
CA ILE A 35 -4.45 0.07 4.47
C ILE A 35 -3.55 1.00 5.26
N TRP A 36 -3.76 2.31 5.15
CA TRP A 36 -3.06 3.29 5.96
C TRP A 36 -3.20 3.01 7.46
N GLU A 37 -4.41 2.74 7.94
CA GLU A 37 -4.63 2.34 9.33
C GLU A 37 -3.90 1.04 9.72
N LEU A 38 -3.77 0.08 8.79
CA LEU A 38 -3.04 -1.17 9.02
C LEU A 38 -1.52 -0.99 9.08
N GLU A 39 -0.95 -0.05 8.30
CA GLU A 39 0.48 0.27 8.31
C GLU A 39 0.99 0.70 9.69
N PHE A 40 0.12 1.29 10.52
CA PHE A 40 0.47 1.76 11.87
C PHE A 40 0.05 0.80 12.99
N ARG A 41 -0.31 -0.44 12.68
CA ARG A 41 -0.77 -1.45 13.65
C ARG A 41 0.13 -2.68 13.67
N GLY A 42 0.13 -3.36 14.82
CA GLY A 42 0.83 -4.64 15.00
C GLY A 42 2.31 -4.62 14.62
N SER A 43 2.77 -5.70 13.96
CA SER A 43 4.15 -5.86 13.48
C SER A 43 4.54 -4.85 12.41
N LYS A 44 3.61 -4.44 11.55
CA LYS A 44 3.86 -3.48 10.45
C LYS A 44 4.37 -2.15 10.98
N ARG A 45 3.79 -1.66 12.08
CA ARG A 45 4.30 -0.47 12.78
C ARG A 45 5.76 -0.60 13.18
N ALA A 46 6.16 -1.77 13.67
CA ALA A 46 7.55 -2.02 14.08
C ALA A 46 8.50 -2.07 12.87
N GLU A 47 8.05 -2.64 11.74
CA GLU A 47 8.80 -2.65 10.48
C GLU A 47 9.00 -1.24 9.92
N VAL A 48 7.94 -0.40 9.91
CA VAL A 48 8.03 1.01 9.50
C VAL A 48 9.00 1.80 10.40
N GLN A 49 8.96 1.54 11.71
CA GLN A 49 9.88 2.15 12.68
C GLN A 49 11.34 1.72 12.47
N HIS A 50 11.59 0.52 11.94
CA HIS A 50 12.93 0.02 11.67
C HIS A 50 13.67 0.83 10.61
N HIS A 51 12.94 1.44 9.65
CA HIS A 51 13.49 2.29 8.59
C HIS A 51 13.65 3.76 9.01
N SER A 52 13.99 4.02 10.28
CA SER A 52 14.32 5.37 10.77
C SER A 52 13.23 6.44 10.53
N PHE A 53 11.95 6.04 10.41
CA PHE A 53 10.83 6.94 10.14
C PHE A 53 10.85 7.66 8.77
N ILE A 54 11.92 7.55 7.98
CA ILE A 54 12.05 8.26 6.70
C ILE A 54 11.04 7.74 5.67
N ILE A 55 10.80 6.42 5.67
CA ILE A 55 9.78 5.82 4.82
C ILE A 55 8.39 6.37 5.14
N TYR A 56 8.11 6.64 6.42
CA TYR A 56 6.85 7.27 6.82
C TYR A 56 6.74 8.70 6.30
N GLN A 57 7.82 9.48 6.32
CA GLN A 57 7.81 10.83 5.77
C GLN A 57 7.46 10.83 4.29
N HIS A 58 8.05 9.91 3.51
CA HIS A 58 7.73 9.75 2.10
C HIS A 58 6.28 9.27 1.88
N MET A 59 5.83 8.26 2.63
CA MET A 59 4.45 7.79 2.55
C MET A 59 3.43 8.89 2.89
N ASN A 60 3.71 9.70 3.91
CA ASN A 60 2.87 10.82 4.30
C ASN A 60 2.88 11.94 3.26
N ALA A 61 4.04 12.23 2.65
CA ALA A 61 4.14 13.20 1.55
C ALA A 61 3.30 12.74 0.34
N LEU A 62 3.36 11.45 -0.01
CA LEU A 62 2.56 10.85 -1.08
C LEU A 62 1.06 10.97 -0.82
N ARG A 63 0.59 10.65 0.40
CA ARG A 63 -0.83 10.85 0.79
C ARG A 63 -1.22 12.33 0.75
N SER A 64 -0.34 13.22 1.21
CA SER A 64 -0.56 14.68 1.20
C SER A 64 -0.63 15.25 -0.21
N ALA A 65 0.03 14.61 -1.18
CA ALA A 65 -0.07 14.93 -2.61
C ALA A 65 -1.38 14.43 -3.26
N GLY A 66 -2.29 13.83 -2.48
CA GLY A 66 -3.60 13.38 -2.93
C GLY A 66 -3.63 11.96 -3.48
N LEU A 67 -2.62 11.12 -3.18
CA LEU A 67 -2.64 9.71 -3.55
C LEU A 67 -3.52 8.91 -2.60
N GLU A 68 -4.43 8.13 -3.19
CA GLU A 68 -5.48 7.42 -2.49
C GLU A 68 -4.92 6.29 -1.63
N PHE A 69 -4.16 5.40 -2.26
CA PHE A 69 -3.58 4.21 -1.64
C PHE A 69 -2.06 4.35 -1.59
N VAL A 70 -1.51 4.32 -0.37
CA VAL A 70 -0.07 4.36 -0.12
C VAL A 70 0.26 3.38 0.98
N ALA A 71 1.16 2.44 0.71
CA ALA A 71 1.50 1.35 1.63
C ALA A 71 2.99 0.98 1.54
N MET A 72 3.58 0.50 2.63
CA MET A 72 4.94 -0.04 2.59
C MET A 72 4.90 -1.46 2.04
N SER A 73 5.63 -1.72 0.95
CA SER A 73 5.68 -3.05 0.36
C SER A 73 6.57 -3.97 1.20
N SER A 74 6.00 -5.06 1.72
CA SER A 74 6.71 -6.03 2.59
C SER A 74 7.43 -5.33 3.76
N VAL A 75 8.71 -5.59 3.96
CA VAL A 75 9.56 -4.93 4.96
C VAL A 75 10.22 -3.65 4.44
N GLY A 76 9.81 -3.10 3.29
CA GLY A 76 10.42 -1.92 2.68
C GLY A 76 11.75 -2.20 1.97
N PRO A 77 12.43 -1.16 1.44
CA PRO A 77 12.08 0.27 1.57
C PRO A 77 11.09 0.78 0.51
N SER A 78 10.62 -0.08 -0.40
CA SER A 78 9.71 0.32 -1.47
C SER A 78 8.31 0.66 -0.95
N VAL A 79 7.72 1.71 -1.53
CA VAL A 79 6.33 2.13 -1.28
C VAL A 79 5.48 1.73 -2.48
N CYS A 80 4.36 1.07 -2.21
CA CYS A 80 3.34 0.74 -3.20
C CYS A 80 2.29 1.86 -3.23
N VAL A 81 1.93 2.30 -4.43
CA VAL A 81 0.86 3.27 -4.69
C VAL A 81 -0.15 2.65 -5.65
N ILE A 82 -1.44 2.80 -5.34
CA ILE A 82 -2.53 2.48 -6.26
C ILE A 82 -3.34 3.76 -6.47
N THR A 83 -3.50 4.18 -7.72
CA THR A 83 -4.12 5.45 -8.07
C THR A 83 -4.71 5.41 -9.48
N GLU A 84 -5.64 6.32 -9.76
CA GLU A 84 -6.19 6.53 -11.11
C GLU A 84 -5.31 7.48 -11.96
N LYS A 85 -4.32 8.13 -11.34
CA LYS A 85 -3.39 9.01 -12.03
C LYS A 85 -2.59 8.26 -13.09
N ASN A 86 -2.35 8.92 -14.21
CA ASN A 86 -1.45 8.38 -15.23
C ASN A 86 0.02 8.52 -14.82
N GLU A 87 0.92 7.90 -15.59
CA GLU A 87 2.35 7.86 -15.29
C GLU A 87 3.00 9.25 -15.27
N GLU A 88 2.58 10.18 -16.15
CA GLU A 88 3.12 11.54 -16.18
C GLU A 88 2.73 12.34 -14.92
N GLU A 89 1.47 12.22 -14.49
CA GLU A 89 1.01 12.81 -13.24
C GLU A 89 1.73 12.22 -12.03
N MET A 90 1.93 10.90 -12.03
CA MET A 90 2.66 10.21 -10.96
C MET A 90 4.13 10.59 -10.92
N GLN A 91 4.79 10.73 -12.07
CA GLN A 91 6.19 11.11 -12.14
C GLN A 91 6.40 12.51 -11.55
N LYS A 92 5.53 13.47 -11.87
CA LYS A 92 5.59 14.83 -11.27
C LYS A 92 5.50 14.80 -9.75
N ILE A 93 4.63 13.95 -9.19
CA ILE A 93 4.50 13.79 -7.73
C ILE A 93 5.76 13.14 -7.16
N ALA A 94 6.25 12.05 -7.76
CA ALA A 94 7.44 11.33 -7.31
C ALA A 94 8.68 12.24 -7.30
N ASP A 95 8.92 12.97 -8.38
CA ASP A 95 10.03 13.92 -8.52
C ASP A 95 9.99 15.01 -7.44
N SER A 96 8.80 15.54 -7.14
CA SER A 96 8.63 16.58 -6.11
C SER A 96 8.96 16.12 -4.69
N ILE A 97 8.92 14.81 -4.45
CA ILE A 97 9.18 14.17 -3.15
C ILE A 97 10.57 13.49 -3.12
N GLY A 98 11.30 13.50 -4.24
CA GLY A 98 12.61 12.86 -4.38
C GLY A 98 12.53 11.33 -4.45
N LEU A 99 11.46 10.80 -5.05
CA LEU A 99 11.24 9.37 -5.28
C LEU A 99 11.32 9.04 -6.77
N GLU A 100 11.61 7.78 -7.08
CA GLU A 100 11.55 7.25 -8.45
C GLU A 100 10.50 6.15 -8.57
N ILE A 101 9.89 6.02 -9.76
CA ILE A 101 8.98 4.92 -10.07
C ILE A 101 9.82 3.72 -10.51
N ALA A 102 10.04 2.77 -9.60
CA ALA A 102 10.80 1.55 -9.92
C ALA A 102 10.05 0.60 -10.86
N VAL A 103 8.73 0.47 -10.66
CA VAL A 103 7.85 -0.39 -11.46
C VAL A 103 6.47 0.25 -11.56
N SER A 104 5.91 0.30 -12.77
CA SER A 104 4.52 0.66 -13.05
C SER A 104 3.82 -0.55 -13.68
N THR A 105 2.73 -1.02 -13.06
CA THR A 105 2.02 -2.22 -13.51
C THR A 105 0.56 -2.20 -13.09
N LYS A 106 -0.21 -3.20 -13.54
CA LYS A 106 -1.61 -3.44 -13.17
C LYS A 106 -1.72 -4.76 -12.41
N ALA A 107 -2.81 -4.91 -11.66
CA ALA A 107 -3.13 -6.17 -11.00
C ALA A 107 -3.32 -7.28 -12.06
N ASP A 108 -2.57 -8.37 -11.90
CA ASP A 108 -2.78 -9.61 -12.65
C ASP A 108 -3.81 -10.47 -11.92
N ASN A 109 -4.97 -10.63 -12.54
CA ASN A 109 -6.08 -11.43 -12.00
C ASN A 109 -6.10 -12.88 -12.52
N CYS A 110 -5.09 -13.30 -13.30
CA CYS A 110 -5.00 -14.65 -13.86
C CYS A 110 -4.08 -15.56 -13.05
N GLY A 111 -3.09 -14.99 -12.35
CA GLY A 111 -2.11 -15.76 -11.57
C GLY A 111 -1.13 -16.53 -12.46
N LEU A 112 -0.44 -17.53 -11.88
CA LEU A 112 0.55 -18.32 -12.61
C LEU A 112 -0.11 -19.17 -13.71
N THR A 113 0.28 -18.95 -14.96
CA THR A 113 -0.06 -19.80 -16.09
C THR A 113 1.09 -20.75 -16.44
N VAL A 114 0.77 -21.98 -16.85
CA VAL A 114 1.75 -22.96 -17.31
C VAL A 114 1.38 -23.35 -18.73
N GLU A 115 2.25 -23.01 -19.68
CA GLU A 115 2.11 -23.39 -21.08
C GLU A 115 2.98 -24.63 -21.37
N LYS A 116 2.46 -25.55 -22.20
CA LYS A 116 3.28 -26.66 -22.68
C LYS A 116 4.22 -26.13 -23.75
N SER A 117 5.52 -26.34 -23.56
CA SER A 117 6.52 -26.17 -24.62
C SER A 117 6.28 -27.22 -25.71
N GLU A 118 6.14 -26.80 -26.96
CA GLU A 118 6.10 -27.68 -28.14
C GLU A 118 7.45 -28.35 -28.41
#